data_AF-A0A8T6US61-F1
#
_entry.id   AF-A0A8T6US61-F1
#
_cell.length_a   1.000
_cell.length_b   1.000
_cell.length_c   1.000
_cell.angle_alpha   90.00
_cell.angle_beta   90.00
_cell.angle_gamma   90.00
#
_symmetry.space_group_name_H-M   'P 1'
#
loop_
_entity.id
_entity.type
_entity.pdbx_description
1 polymer ?
#
loop_
_entity_poly.entity_id
_entity_poly.type
_entity_poly.pdbx_seq_one_letter_code
_entity_poly.pdbx_strand_id
1 'polypeptide(L)'
;MPLVKRIISAYFYLFMLVMYLPLLSLLAFSFNDSLSAGFPWRGFTLRWWEKFFSDPVALTTVKNSFVVAVAVAVVATLMGLGVAFPLVR
;
A
#
# COMPACT_ATOMS: atom_id res chain seq x y z
N MET A 1 -4.95 26.85 25.17
CA MET A 1 -4.65 25.41 24.94
C MET A 1 -5.49 24.67 23.88
N PRO A 2 -6.70 25.10 23.42
CA PRO A 2 -7.41 24.38 22.35
C PRO A 2 -6.93 24.75 20.93
N LEU A 3 -6.47 26.00 20.74
CA LEU A 3 -5.98 26.49 19.44
C LEU A 3 -4.71 25.75 18.99
N VAL A 4 -3.74 25.58 19.88
CA VAL A 4 -2.50 24.83 19.60
C VAL A 4 -2.80 23.38 19.23
N LYS A 5 -3.72 22.71 19.95
CA LYS A 5 -4.15 21.35 19.62
C LYS A 5 -4.82 21.27 18.24
N ARG A 6 -5.65 22.25 17.87
CA ARG A 6 -6.26 22.34 16.53
C ARG A 6 -5.21 22.52 15.44
N ILE A 7 -4.20 23.36 15.66
CA ILE A 7 -3.12 23.59 14.69
C ILE A 7 -2.28 22.33 14.50
N ILE A 8 -1.87 21.66 15.58
CA ILE A 8 -1.09 20.41 15.50
C ILE A 8 -1.91 19.31 14.80
N SER A 9 -3.19 19.19 15.12
CA SER A 9 -4.09 18.23 14.48
C SER A 9 -4.26 18.52 12.98
N ALA A 10 -4.49 19.78 12.61
CA ALA A 10 -4.58 20.18 11.21
C ALA A 10 -3.28 19.90 10.44
N TYR A 11 -2.12 20.19 11.04
CA TYR A 11 -0.81 19.87 10.48
C TYR A 11 -0.63 18.36 10.27
N PHE A 12 -1.00 17.54 11.26
CA PHE A 12 -0.93 16.07 11.17
C PHE A 12 -1.79 15.54 10.01
N TYR A 13 -3.04 16.00 9.90
CA TYR A 13 -3.92 15.59 8.80
C TYR A 13 -3.42 16.07 7.44
N LEU A 14 -2.89 17.29 7.35
CA LEU A 14 -2.29 17.79 6.12
C LEU A 14 -1.06 16.96 5.72
N PHE A 15 -0.20 16.62 6.68
CA PHE A 15 0.96 15.77 6.47
C PHE A 15 0.55 14.38 5.98
N MET A 16 -0.43 13.74 6.63
CA MET A 16 -0.97 12.46 6.16
C MET A 16 -1.55 12.60 4.76
N LEU A 17 -2.35 13.63 4.49
CA LEU A 17 -2.95 13.82 3.18
C LEU A 17 -1.88 13.90 2.09
N VAL A 18 -0.81 14.67 2.30
CA VAL A 18 0.31 14.79 1.34
C VAL A 18 1.04 13.45 1.17
N MET A 19 1.30 12.71 2.25
CA MET A 19 1.96 11.41 2.19
C MET A 19 1.15 10.35 1.43
N TYR A 20 -0.17 10.35 1.60
CA TYR A 20 -1.07 9.38 0.96
C TYR A 20 -1.58 9.85 -0.41
N LEU A 21 -1.41 11.13 -0.77
CA LEU A 21 -1.80 11.68 -2.07
C LEU A 21 -1.28 10.87 -3.27
N PRO A 22 -0.01 10.42 -3.35
CA PRO A 22 0.44 9.57 -4.46
C PRO A 22 -0.27 8.22 -4.50
N LEU A 23 -0.56 7.62 -3.34
CA LEU A 23 -1.28 6.34 -3.27
C LEU A 23 -2.75 6.52 -3.72
N LEU A 24 -3.41 7.59 -3.28
CA LEU A 24 -4.76 7.95 -3.73
C LEU A 24 -4.80 8.26 -5.23
N SER A 25 -3.76 8.91 -5.75
CA SER A 25 -3.62 9.20 -7.18
C SER A 25 -3.49 7.90 -7.98
N LEU A 26 -2.65 6.98 -7.52
CA LEU A 26 -2.50 5.66 -8.13
C LEU A 26 -3.83 4.90 -8.11
N LEU A 27 -4.53 4.92 -6.98
CA LEU A 27 -5.83 4.27 -6.83
C LEU A 27 -6.87 4.89 -7.77
N ALA A 28 -6.92 6.22 -7.90
CA ALA A 28 -7.77 6.89 -8.86
C ALA A 28 -7.44 6.44 -10.29
N PHE A 29 -6.17 6.52 -10.70
CA PHE A 29 -5.74 6.10 -12.04
C PHE A 29 -5.96 4.61 -12.33
N SER A 30 -6.05 3.75 -11.31
CA SER A 30 -6.43 2.33 -11.49
C SER A 30 -7.83 2.15 -12.07
N PHE A 31 -8.69 3.16 -11.98
CA PHE A 31 -10.01 3.18 -12.60
C PHE A 31 -10.05 3.95 -13.92
N ASN A 32 -8.92 4.44 -14.44
CA ASN A 32 -8.90 5.18 -15.70
C ASN A 32 -8.92 4.21 -16.90
N ASP A 33 -9.73 4.52 -17.91
CA ASP A 33 -9.79 3.77 -19.18
C ASP A 33 -8.61 4.11 -20.13
N SER A 34 -7.41 4.05 -19.58
CA SER A 34 -6.14 4.28 -20.27
C SER A 34 -5.13 3.22 -19.83
N LEU A 35 -4.33 2.74 -20.79
CA LEU A 35 -3.19 1.84 -20.53
C LEU A 35 -2.06 2.52 -19.75
N SER A 36 -1.98 3.85 -19.83
CA SER A 36 -0.96 4.64 -19.14
C SER A 36 -1.61 5.48 -18.05
N ALA A 37 -1.01 5.46 -16.85
CA ALA A 37 -1.34 6.37 -15.75
C ALA A 37 -0.82 7.78 -16.08
N GLY A 38 -1.59 8.52 -16.88
CA GLY A 38 -1.26 9.87 -17.33
C GLY A 38 -2.48 10.58 -17.88
N PHE A 39 -2.38 11.90 -17.99
CA PHE A 39 -3.40 12.72 -18.64
C PHE A 39 -3.32 12.59 -20.17
N PRO A 40 -4.45 12.68 -20.90
CA PRO A 40 -5.80 13.00 -20.45
C PRO A 40 -6.54 11.80 -19.80
N TRP A 41 -7.37 12.09 -18.80
CA TRP A 41 -8.29 11.11 -18.19
C TRP A 41 -9.35 10.70 -19.21
N ARG A 42 -9.45 9.41 -19.53
CA ARG A 42 -10.31 8.93 -20.63
C ARG A 42 -11.70 8.48 -20.16
N GLY A 43 -11.84 8.08 -18.90
CA GLY A 43 -13.12 7.63 -18.35
C GLY A 43 -12.92 6.71 -17.14
N PHE A 44 -14.00 6.40 -16.43
CA PHE A 44 -14.00 5.44 -15.33
C PHE A 44 -14.27 4.02 -15.87
N THR A 45 -13.47 3.03 -15.48
CA THR A 45 -13.62 1.62 -15.87
C THR A 45 -13.19 0.66 -14.76
N LEU A 46 -13.81 -0.53 -14.75
CA LEU A 46 -13.44 -1.66 -13.90
C LEU A 46 -12.75 -2.79 -14.68
N ARG A 47 -12.55 -2.61 -15.99
CA ARG A 47 -11.99 -3.62 -16.90
C ARG A 47 -10.64 -4.19 -16.43
N TRP A 48 -9.80 -3.36 -15.83
CA TRP A 48 -8.48 -3.79 -15.32
C TRP A 48 -8.60 -4.73 -14.12
N TRP A 49 -9.57 -4.48 -13.24
CA TRP A 49 -9.86 -5.37 -12.12
C TRP A 49 -10.41 -6.71 -12.61
N GLU A 50 -11.35 -6.70 -13.56
CA GLU A 50 -11.87 -7.92 -14.18
C GLU A 50 -10.76 -8.73 -14.87
N LYS A 51 -9.87 -8.05 -15.62
CA LYS A 51 -8.71 -8.68 -16.27
C LYS A 51 -7.76 -9.29 -15.24
N PHE A 52 -7.49 -8.60 -14.13
CA PHE A 52 -6.62 -9.10 -13.08
C PHE A 52 -7.17 -10.37 -12.42
N PHE A 53 -8.47 -10.39 -12.09
CA PHE A 53 -9.10 -11.56 -11.47
C PHE A 53 -9.34 -12.72 -12.43
N SER A 54 -9.35 -12.48 -13.73
CA SER A 54 -9.45 -13.53 -14.76
C SER A 54 -8.10 -14.06 -15.22
N ASP A 55 -6.98 -13.42 -14.86
CA ASP A 55 -5.63 -13.83 -15.22
C ASP A 55 -5.01 -14.77 -14.15
N PRO A 56 -4.84 -16.08 -14.45
CA PRO A 56 -4.23 -17.01 -13.51
C PRO A 56 -2.79 -16.66 -13.15
N VAL A 57 -2.04 -16.01 -14.04
CA VAL A 57 -0.66 -15.58 -13.79
C VAL A 57 -0.65 -14.45 -12.77
N ALA A 58 -1.56 -13.49 -12.88
CA ALA A 58 -1.69 -12.41 -11.91
C ALA A 58 -2.02 -12.95 -10.52
N LEU A 59 -3.00 -13.84 -10.41
CA LEU A 59 -3.41 -14.44 -9.14
C LEU A 59 -2.31 -15.30 -8.50
N THR A 60 -1.62 -16.12 -9.29
CA THR A 60 -0.50 -16.94 -8.79
C THR A 60 0.66 -16.07 -8.33
N THR A 61 0.93 -14.94 -9.00
CA THR A 61 1.96 -13.98 -8.60
C THR A 61 1.65 -13.35 -7.24
N VAL A 62 0.39 -12.97 -6.99
CA VAL A 62 -0.06 -12.45 -5.69
C VAL A 62 0.10 -13.51 -4.61
N LYS A 63 -0.35 -14.75 -4.88
CA LYS A 63 -0.24 -15.86 -3.93
C LYS A 63 1.22 -16.14 -3.57
N ASN A 64 2.11 -16.21 -4.56
CA ASN A 64 3.52 -16.46 -4.34
C ASN A 64 4.15 -15.35 -3.49
N SER A 65 3.89 -14.08 -3.82
CA SER A 65 4.38 -12.93 -3.05
C SER A 65 3.89 -12.97 -1.61
N PHE A 66 2.62 -13.32 -1.38
CA PHE A 66 2.05 -13.45 -0.04
C PHE A 66 2.71 -14.56 0.77
N VAL A 67 2.88 -15.74 0.19
CA VAL A 67 3.54 -16.88 0.86
C VAL A 67 4.98 -16.52 1.24
N VAL A 68 5.73 -15.91 0.32
CA VAL A 68 7.10 -15.45 0.59
C VAL A 68 7.13 -14.40 1.69
N ALA A 69 6.25 -13.40 1.64
CA ALA A 69 6.19 -12.34 2.66
C ALA A 69 5.92 -12.90 4.06
N VAL A 70 4.97 -13.82 4.20
CA VAL A 70 4.65 -14.45 5.49
C VAL A 70 5.80 -15.32 5.98
N ALA A 71 6.39 -16.14 5.11
CA ALA A 71 7.51 -16.99 5.48
C ALA A 71 8.70 -16.15 5.97
N VAL A 72 9.05 -15.08 5.25
CA VAL A 72 10.12 -14.16 5.62
C VAL A 72 9.80 -13.46 6.94
N ALA A 73 8.57 -12.96 7.13
CA ALA A 73 8.17 -12.29 8.37
C ALA A 73 8.31 -13.20 9.60
N VAL A 74 7.87 -14.46 9.49
CA VAL A 74 8.00 -15.45 10.58
C VAL A 74 9.46 -15.73 10.88
N VAL A 75 10.26 -16.08 9.86
CA VAL A 75 11.68 -16.43 10.05
C VAL A 75 12.45 -15.24 10.60
N ALA A 76 12.26 -14.05 10.05
CA ALA A 76 12.93 -12.83 10.51
C ALA A 76 12.55 -12.48 11.96
N THR A 77 11.28 -12.64 12.34
CA THR A 77 10.82 -12.39 13.72
C THR A 77 11.44 -13.39 14.70
N LEU A 78 11.49 -14.68 14.35
CA LEU A 78 12.09 -15.71 15.20
C LEU A 78 13.60 -15.49 15.36
N MET A 79 14.30 -15.16 14.27
CA MET A 79 15.72 -14.84 14.31
C MET A 79 15.97 -13.57 15.14
N GLY A 80 15.19 -12.52 14.92
CA GLY A 80 15.27 -11.28 15.68
C GLY A 80 15.03 -11.50 17.17
N LEU A 81 14.03 -12.31 17.54
CA LEU A 81 13.76 -12.66 18.93
C LEU A 81 14.91 -13.46 19.54
N GLY A 82 15.44 -14.45 18.82
CA GLY A 82 16.56 -15.28 19.28
C GLY A 82 17.84 -14.48 19.55
N VAL A 83 18.09 -13.43 18.76
CA VAL A 83 19.22 -12.51 18.96
C VAL A 83 18.93 -11.47 20.05
N ALA A 84 17.73 -10.89 20.06
CA ALA A 84 17.38 -9.83 21.00
C ALA A 84 17.27 -10.32 22.45
N PHE A 85 16.78 -11.55 22.67
CA PHE A 85 16.56 -12.10 24.02
C PHE A 85 17.84 -12.16 24.90
N PRO A 86 18.98 -12.68 24.42
CA PRO A 86 20.24 -12.70 25.17
C PRO A 86 21.02 -11.37 25.12
N LEU A 87 20.70 -10.44 24.21
CA LEU A 87 21.34 -9.12 24.21
C LEU A 87 20.76 -8.19 25.28
N VAL A 88 19.49 -8.38 25.63
CA VAL A 88 18.77 -7.52 26.58
C VAL A 88 18.85 -8.03 28.03
N ARG A 89 19.21 -9.30 28.23
CA ARG A 89 19.38 -9.92 29.54
C ARG A 89 20.83 -10.33 29.75
#